data_AF-A0A1A1YQI9-F1
#
_entry.id   AF-A0A1A1YQI9-F1
#
_cell.length_a   1.000
_cell.length_b   1.000
_cell.length_c   1.000
_cell.angle_alpha   90.00
_cell.angle_beta   90.00
_cell.angle_gamma   90.00
#
_symmetry.space_group_name_H-M   'P 1'
#
loop_
_entity.id
_entity.type
_entity.pdbx_description
1 polymer ?
#
loop_
_entity_poly.entity_id
_entity_poly.type
_entity_poly.pdbx_seq_one_letter_code
_entity_poly.pdbx_strand_id
1 'polypeptide(L)'
;MSIAAPIDAIDIGDPPRADAVEHGVVAVRNYGFGRSEAACSCGWAGRRRYLKAAAEQDAWMHSVHQKCDIAVPLVIPFPAA
;
A
#
# COMPACT_ATOMS: atom_id res chain seq x y z
N MET A 1 -23.46 -16.95 -8.96
CA MET A 1 -22.18 -17.65 -8.77
C MET A 1 -21.13 -16.82 -9.48
N SER A 2 -20.26 -16.11 -8.73
CA SER A 2 -19.23 -15.25 -9.32
C SER A 2 -17.91 -16.04 -9.30
N ILE A 3 -17.31 -16.24 -10.47
CA ILE A 3 -15.99 -16.85 -10.59
C ILE A 3 -14.93 -15.75 -10.48
N ALA A 4 -14.03 -15.88 -9.50
CA ALA A 4 -12.81 -15.08 -9.44
C ALA A 4 -11.91 -15.52 -10.61
N ALA A 5 -11.46 -14.57 -11.43
CA ALA A 5 -10.46 -14.86 -12.46
C ALA A 5 -9.12 -15.27 -11.80
N PRO A 6 -8.36 -16.22 -12.39
CA PRO A 6 -7.10 -16.71 -11.83
C PRO A 6 -6.02 -15.63 -11.83
N ILE A 7 -5.13 -15.72 -10.84
CA ILE A 7 -4.12 -14.72 -10.42
C ILE A 7 -2.98 -14.53 -11.46
N ASP A 8 -2.98 -15.28 -12.58
CA ASP A 8 -1.81 -15.43 -13.44
C ASP A 8 -1.73 -14.42 -14.61
N ALA A 9 -2.42 -13.28 -14.51
CA ALA A 9 -2.38 -12.22 -15.53
C ALA A 9 -2.00 -10.85 -14.94
N ILE A 10 -0.88 -10.79 -14.21
CA ILE A 10 -0.19 -9.52 -13.95
C ILE A 10 0.84 -9.37 -15.09
N ASP A 11 0.40 -8.75 -16.17
CA ASP A 11 1.25 -8.37 -17.30
C ASP A 11 2.25 -7.30 -16.85
N ILE A 12 3.53 -7.68 -16.78
CA ILE A 12 4.67 -6.79 -16.54
C ILE A 12 4.91 -6.03 -17.86
N GLY A 13 3.99 -5.13 -18.20
CA GLY A 13 3.99 -4.54 -19.55
C GLY A 13 3.15 -3.28 -19.75
N ASP A 14 2.11 -3.04 -18.94
CA ASP A 14 1.30 -1.83 -19.11
C ASP A 14 1.87 -0.69 -18.24
N PRO A 15 2.31 0.45 -18.82
CA PRO A 15 2.51 1.65 -18.02
C PRO A 15 1.19 1.99 -17.32
N PRO A 16 1.19 2.45 -16.05
CA PRO A 16 -0.04 2.70 -15.32
C PRO A 16 -0.92 3.65 -16.14
N ARG A 17 -2.13 3.18 -16.48
CA ARG A 17 -3.13 3.98 -17.20
C ARG A 17 -3.29 5.33 -16.48
N ALA A 18 -3.53 6.39 -17.24
CA ALA A 18 -3.63 7.75 -16.72
C ALA A 18 -4.81 8.01 -15.76
N ASP A 19 -5.70 7.02 -15.55
CA ASP A 19 -6.70 7.00 -14.46
C ASP A 19 -6.10 6.63 -13.09
N ALA A 20 -4.88 6.08 -13.05
CA ALA A 20 -4.09 5.87 -11.85
C ALA A 20 -3.61 7.18 -11.17
N VAL A 21 -4.02 8.34 -11.69
CA VAL A 21 -3.77 9.64 -11.03
C VAL A 21 -4.93 10.01 -10.08
N GLU A 22 -6.10 9.37 -10.18
CA GLU A 22 -7.18 9.51 -9.17
C GLU A 22 -6.92 8.66 -7.91
N HIS A 23 -6.19 7.55 -8.05
CA HIS A 23 -5.94 6.58 -6.99
C HIS A 23 -4.46 6.63 -6.58
N GLY A 24 -4.19 6.76 -5.27
CA GLY A 24 -2.81 6.83 -4.77
C GLY A 24 -2.15 5.46 -4.65
N VAL A 25 -0.85 5.46 -4.33
CA VAL A 25 -0.10 4.26 -3.94
C VAL A 25 0.18 4.32 -2.45
N VAL A 26 -0.25 3.30 -1.70
CA VAL A 26 -0.05 3.18 -0.25
C VAL A 26 1.14 2.29 0.08
N ALA A 27 1.96 2.75 1.02
CA ALA A 27 3.11 2.03 1.54
C ALA A 27 3.20 2.15 3.06
N VAL A 28 3.91 1.23 3.69
CA VAL A 28 4.25 1.26 5.12
C VAL A 28 5.70 1.72 5.28
N ARG A 29 5.89 2.80 6.01
CA ARG A 29 7.22 3.26 6.46
C ARG A 29 7.53 2.59 7.79
N ASN A 30 8.65 1.87 7.84
CA ASN A 30 9.16 1.29 9.08
C ASN A 30 10.38 2.10 9.58
N TYR A 31 10.20 2.84 10.67
CA TYR A 31 11.23 3.68 11.29
C TYR A 31 12.01 2.95 12.40
N GLY A 32 11.90 1.63 12.50
CA GLY A 32 12.53 0.82 13.55
C GLY A 32 11.55 0.39 14.64
N PHE A 33 12.09 -0.06 15.77
CA PHE A 33 11.31 -0.72 16.82
C PHE A 33 10.15 0.15 17.32
N GLY A 34 8.93 -0.38 17.20
CA GLY A 34 7.71 0.27 17.68
C GLY A 34 7.23 1.45 16.84
N ARG A 35 7.78 1.69 15.64
CA ARG A 35 7.46 2.88 14.84
C ARG A 35 7.19 2.50 13.38
N SER A 36 5.96 2.12 13.09
CA SER A 36 5.49 1.86 11.72
C SER A 36 4.26 2.70 11.39
N GLU A 37 4.16 3.16 10.14
CA GLU A 37 3.08 4.07 9.70
C GLU A 37 2.76 3.82 8.23
N ALA A 38 1.48 3.68 7.88
CA ALA A 38 1.03 3.63 6.50
C ALA A 38 0.81 5.06 5.96
N ALA A 39 1.21 5.32 4.72
CA ALA A 39 0.97 6.58 4.04
C ALA A 39 0.69 6.34 2.55
N CYS A 40 -0.18 7.15 1.97
CA CYS A 40 -0.59 7.03 0.58
C CYS A 40 -0.29 8.33 -0.20
N SER A 41 0.07 8.20 -1.47
CA SER A 41 0.29 9.36 -2.35
C SER A 41 -0.99 10.16 -2.62
N CYS A 42 -2.18 9.64 -2.27
CA CYS A 42 -3.44 10.39 -2.29
C CYS A 42 -3.57 11.43 -1.15
N GLY A 43 -2.57 11.52 -0.26
CA GLY A 43 -2.52 12.47 0.85
C GLY A 43 -2.99 11.91 2.20
N TRP A 44 -3.44 10.65 2.24
CA TRP A 44 -3.80 10.00 3.49
C TRP A 44 -2.57 9.49 4.26
N ALA A 45 -2.61 9.63 5.58
CA ALA A 45 -1.65 9.04 6.51
C ALA A 45 -2.38 8.30 7.63
N GLY A 46 -1.96 7.07 7.89
CA GLY A 46 -2.47 6.23 8.95
C GLY A 46 -1.93 6.63 10.33
N ARG A 47 -2.47 6.00 11.37
CA ARG A 47 -1.94 6.18 12.73
C ARG A 47 -0.60 5.48 12.86
N ARG A 48 0.33 6.05 13.62
CA ARG A 48 1.54 5.34 14.04
C ARG A 48 1.20 4.11 14.88
N ARG A 49 1.75 2.97 14.48
CA ARG A 49 1.57 1.67 15.13
C ARG A 49 2.89 1.17 15.71
N TYR A 50 2.80 0.50 16.85
CA TYR A 50 3.93 -0.24 17.43
C TYR A 50 4.26 -1.49 16.61
N LEU A 51 3.23 -2.17 16.11
CA LEU A 51 3.39 -3.38 15.31
C LEU A 51 3.36 -3.04 13.82
N LYS A 52 4.38 -3.50 13.09
CA LYS A 52 4.45 -3.42 11.62
C LYS A 52 3.18 -4.00 10.97
N ALA A 53 2.71 -5.15 11.43
CA ALA A 53 1.50 -5.80 10.92
C ALA A 53 0.24 -4.93 11.04
N ALA A 54 0.12 -4.13 12.10
CA ALA A 54 -1.02 -3.22 12.25
C ALA A 54 -0.95 -2.05 11.24
N ALA A 55 0.25 -1.56 10.92
CA ALA A 55 0.42 -0.56 9.88
C ALA A 55 0.15 -1.15 8.47
N GLU A 56 0.53 -2.40 8.22
CA GLU A 56 0.16 -3.11 6.98
C GLU A 56 -1.36 -3.26 6.86
N GLN A 57 -2.06 -3.60 7.94
CA GLN A 57 -3.51 -3.66 7.94
C GLN A 57 -4.15 -2.30 7.62
N ASP A 58 -3.63 -1.21 8.20
CA ASP A 58 -4.10 0.14 7.87
C ASP A 58 -3.93 0.45 6.37
N ALA A 59 -2.81 0.02 5.75
CA ALA A 59 -2.56 0.19 4.32
C ALA A 59 -3.55 -0.60 3.46
N TRP A 60 -3.80 -1.87 3.77
CA TRP A 60 -4.78 -2.70 3.06
C TRP A 60 -6.20 -2.16 3.19
N MET A 61 -6.60 -1.75 4.39
CA MET A 61 -7.93 -1.16 4.62
C MET A 61 -8.10 0.14 3.81
N HIS A 62 -7.06 0.98 3.75
CA HIS A 62 -7.10 2.19 2.93
C HIS A 62 -7.19 1.87 1.43
N SER A 63 -6.37 0.93 0.94
CA SER A 63 -6.39 0.46 -0.45
C SER A 63 -7.79 -0.02 -0.85
N VAL A 64 -8.42 -0.87 -0.05
CA VAL A 64 -9.76 -1.39 -0.32
C VAL A 64 -10.82 -0.28 -0.35
N HIS A 65 -10.76 0.66 0.60
CA HIS A 65 -11.78 1.72 0.69
C HIS A 65 -11.61 2.82 -0.36
N GLN A 66 -10.39 3.20 -0.66
CA GLN A 66 -10.07 4.33 -1.55
C GLN A 66 -9.60 3.87 -2.92
N LYS A 67 -9.64 2.55 -3.20
CA LYS A 67 -9.17 1.92 -4.45
C LYS A 67 -7.73 2.31 -4.81
N CYS A 68 -6.93 2.66 -3.81
CA CYS A 68 -5.51 2.99 -3.96
C CYS A 68 -4.69 1.71 -4.13
N ASP A 69 -3.64 1.74 -4.93
CA ASP A 69 -2.76 0.60 -5.16
C ASP A 69 -1.80 0.38 -3.98
N ILE A 70 -1.35 -0.86 -3.80
CA ILE A 70 -0.38 -1.25 -2.78
C ILE A 70 1.02 -1.22 -3.39
N ALA A 71 1.96 -0.56 -2.71
CA ALA A 71 3.35 -0.56 -3.13
C ALA A 71 3.94 -1.98 -3.11
N VAL A 72 4.89 -2.24 -4.01
CA VAL A 72 5.69 -3.47 -4.04
C VAL A 72 7.17 -3.09 -3.96
N PRO A 73 7.86 -3.34 -2.82
CA PRO A 73 7.34 -3.95 -1.59
C PRO A 73 6.42 -3.00 -0.80
N LEU A 74 5.44 -3.57 -0.08
CA LEU A 74 4.51 -2.80 0.76
C LEU A 74 5.24 -2.04 1.87
N VAL A 75 6.33 -2.62 2.38
CA VAL A 75 7.07 -2.07 3.53
C VAL A 75 8.39 -1.53 3.05
N ILE A 76 8.54 -0.22 3.19
CA ILE A 76 9.75 0.51 2.86
C ILE A 76 10.54 0.69 4.17
N PRO A 77 11.73 0.07 4.30
CA PRO A 77 12.60 0.33 5.43
C PRO A 77 13.06 1.79 5.37
N PHE A 78 12.97 2.52 6.48
CA PHE A 78 13.64 3.79 6.56
C PHE A 78 15.16 3.53 6.64
N PRO A 79 16.00 4.10 5.77
CA PRO A 79 17.44 3.98 5.93
C PRO A 79 17.79 4.57 7.30
N ALA A 80 18.42 3.75 8.16
CA ALA A 80 19.07 4.27 9.36
C ALA A 80 20.12 5.28 8.90
N ALA A 81 19.96 6.54 9.33
CA ALA A 81 20.97 7.57 9.16
C ALA A 81 22.26 7.21 9.90
#